data_AF-A0A3A0D039-F1
#
_entry.id   AF-A0A3A0D039-F1
#
_cell.length_a   1.000
_cell.length_b   1.000
_cell.length_c   1.000
_cell.angle_alpha   90.00
_cell.angle_beta   90.00
_cell.angle_gamma   90.00
#
_symmetry.space_group_name_H-M   'P 1'
#
loop_
_entity.id
_entity.type
_entity.pdbx_description
1 polymer ?
#
loop_
_entity_poly.entity_id
_entity_poly.type
_entity_poly.pdbx_seq_one_letter_code
_entity_poly.pdbx_strand_id
1 'polypeptide(L)'
;MMLYFTGFCTWLGFRQAALNDERMERGQPLIESGADDKVLVWPDLVYTELVCLILCSVFLIVWAIVLKAPLEPPANPTNIPNPSKAPWYFLGLQELLVYFDPWIAGVLLPGLIIVGLIALPYIDKNPRGNGYYTFKERRFVISVFMFGFIIMWIVLIVLGTFLRGPNWNLFGPYETWDPHRPAALLNVNVSDIFWVVIPEKTGWWTPGLPTKGLLFIPAYLIREAPGLILLGGYFCVLPVLLAKTVWKRLYAQIGLMRYVVFWVLMSWMFIVPIKMLLRWAMNMKYFVAITEWFLNV
;
A
#
# COMPACT_ATOMS: atom_id res chain seq x y z
N MET A 1 9.68 -18.38 -0.42
CA MET A 1 9.73 -18.35 -1.90
C MET A 1 9.47 -16.95 -2.44
N MET A 2 8.32 -16.34 -2.15
CA MET A 2 7.97 -14.99 -2.61
C MET A 2 9.11 -13.96 -2.42
N LEU A 3 9.64 -13.80 -1.19
CA LEU A 3 10.68 -12.78 -0.92
C LEU A 3 11.94 -12.95 -1.78
N TYR A 4 12.42 -14.19 -1.94
CA TYR A 4 13.61 -14.47 -2.76
C TYR A 4 13.34 -14.20 -4.23
N PHE A 5 12.18 -14.62 -4.74
CA PHE A 5 11.81 -14.42 -6.13
C PHE A 5 11.61 -12.93 -6.45
N THR A 6 10.87 -12.21 -5.60
CA THR A 6 10.68 -10.76 -5.72
C THR A 6 12.02 -10.03 -5.63
N GLY A 7 12.87 -10.36 -4.66
CA GLY A 7 14.21 -9.77 -4.54
C GLY A 7 15.08 -9.99 -5.78
N PHE A 8 15.10 -11.21 -6.33
CA PHE A 8 15.84 -11.53 -7.54
C PHE A 8 15.29 -10.79 -8.77
N CYS A 9 13.98 -10.81 -9.02
CA CYS A 9 13.37 -10.13 -10.16
C CYS A 9 13.56 -8.62 -10.10
N THR A 10 13.37 -8.01 -8.93
CA THR A 10 13.61 -6.57 -8.72
C THR A 10 15.08 -6.24 -8.96
N TRP A 11 16.02 -7.03 -8.41
CA TRP A 11 17.45 -6.84 -8.65
C TRP A 11 17.80 -6.96 -10.14
N LEU A 12 17.29 -7.99 -10.82
CA LEU A 12 17.57 -8.23 -12.24
C LEU A 12 17.10 -7.06 -13.10
N GLY A 13 15.86 -6.59 -12.89
CA GLY A 13 15.31 -5.45 -13.63
C GLY A 13 16.09 -4.16 -13.39
N PHE A 14 16.46 -3.87 -12.15
CA PHE A 14 17.30 -2.69 -11.84
C PHE A 14 18.72 -2.82 -12.36
N ARG A 15 19.30 -4.02 -12.35
CA ARG A 15 20.61 -4.29 -12.93
C ARG A 15 20.62 -4.05 -14.43
N GLN A 16 19.61 -4.56 -15.15
CA GLN A 16 19.46 -4.32 -16.59
C GLN A 16 19.24 -2.82 -16.88
N ALA A 17 18.40 -2.15 -16.10
CA ALA A 17 18.20 -0.71 -16.21
C ALA A 17 19.49 0.09 -16.01
N ALA A 18 20.30 -0.25 -15.00
CA ALA A 18 21.58 0.40 -14.73
C ALA A 18 22.58 0.21 -15.87
N LEU A 19 22.68 -1.01 -16.41
CA LEU A 19 23.58 -1.32 -17.53
C LEU A 19 23.17 -0.57 -18.81
N ASN A 20 21.86 -0.53 -19.12
CA ASN A 20 21.35 0.23 -20.26
C ASN A 20 21.56 1.73 -20.07
N ASP A 21 21.30 2.25 -18.88
CA ASP A 21 21.52 3.66 -18.55
C ASP A 21 23.00 4.07 -18.68
N GLU A 22 23.95 3.18 -18.36
CA GLU A 22 25.38 3.40 -18.55
C GLU A 22 25.79 3.30 -20.04
N ARG A 23 25.23 2.36 -20.79
CA ARG A 23 25.46 2.24 -22.25
C ARG A 23 24.96 3.47 -22.99
N MET A 24 23.79 3.98 -22.64
CA MET A 24 23.23 5.20 -23.21
C MET A 24 24.13 6.41 -22.97
N GLU A 25 24.75 6.53 -21.78
CA GLU A 25 25.71 7.60 -21.50
C GLU A 25 26.99 7.49 -22.32
N ARG A 26 27.40 6.27 -22.66
CA ARG A 26 28.55 6.00 -23.53
C ARG A 26 28.21 6.07 -25.02
N GLY A 27 26.97 6.39 -25.39
CA GLY A 27 26.49 6.38 -26.78
C GLY A 27 26.45 4.99 -27.43
N GLN A 28 26.43 3.93 -26.61
CA GLN A 28 26.38 2.55 -27.06
C GLN A 28 24.93 2.09 -27.26
N PRO A 29 24.69 1.12 -28.17
CA PRO A 29 23.37 0.50 -28.33
C PRO A 29 22.88 -0.18 -27.05
N LEU A 30 21.56 -0.19 -26.85
CA LEU A 30 20.89 -0.88 -25.75
C LEU A 30 21.18 -2.39 -25.80
N ILE A 31 21.15 -3.08 -24.65
CA ILE A 31 21.31 -4.55 -24.60
C ILE A 31 20.33 -5.24 -25.55
N GLU A 32 19.10 -4.74 -25.62
CA GLU A 32 17.99 -5.31 -26.37
C GLU A 32 18.04 -4.97 -27.86
N SER A 33 18.77 -3.95 -28.27
CA SER A 33 18.81 -3.46 -29.66
C SER A 33 19.53 -4.39 -30.65
N GLY A 34 20.18 -5.45 -30.16
CA GLY A 34 20.78 -6.52 -30.97
C GLY A 34 20.03 -7.85 -30.90
N ALA A 35 18.88 -7.92 -30.22
CA ALA A 35 18.13 -9.16 -29.96
C ALA A 35 16.93 -9.35 -30.90
N ASP A 36 16.97 -8.82 -32.12
CA ASP A 36 15.89 -8.95 -33.11
C ASP A 36 15.93 -10.30 -33.87
N ASP A 37 16.74 -11.26 -33.39
CA ASP A 37 16.73 -12.65 -33.86
C ASP A 37 15.40 -13.32 -33.45
N LYS A 38 14.44 -13.22 -34.36
CA LYS A 38 13.14 -13.87 -34.21
C LYS A 38 13.31 -15.36 -34.47
N VAL A 39 13.00 -16.16 -33.47
CA VAL A 39 12.90 -17.63 -33.58
C VAL A 39 11.49 -18.04 -33.96
N LEU A 40 11.32 -19.25 -34.49
CA LEU A 40 9.98 -19.75 -34.81
C LEU A 40 9.24 -20.07 -33.52
N VAL A 41 7.95 -19.70 -33.44
CA VAL A 41 7.10 -20.06 -32.29
C VAL A 41 7.07 -21.59 -32.11
N TRP A 42 6.94 -22.30 -33.23
CA TRP A 42 7.10 -23.74 -33.29
C TRP A 42 8.28 -24.09 -34.21
N PRO A 43 9.24 -24.90 -33.77
CA PRO A 43 9.29 -25.62 -32.49
C PRO A 43 9.91 -24.83 -31.33
N ASP A 44 10.69 -23.78 -31.59
CA ASP A 44 11.68 -23.27 -30.63
C ASP A 44 11.06 -22.78 -29.30
N LEU A 45 10.00 -21.96 -29.37
CA LEU A 45 9.34 -21.45 -28.17
C LEU A 45 8.54 -22.55 -27.45
N VAL A 46 7.72 -23.31 -28.17
CA VAL A 46 6.82 -24.31 -27.56
C VAL A 46 7.59 -25.43 -26.86
N TYR A 47 8.69 -25.93 -27.43
CA TYR A 47 9.51 -26.93 -26.75
C TYR A 47 10.18 -26.36 -25.49
N THR A 48 10.66 -25.12 -25.55
CA THR A 48 11.25 -24.45 -24.39
C THR A 48 10.22 -24.25 -23.28
N GLU A 49 9.01 -23.81 -23.60
CA GLU A 49 7.90 -23.67 -22.65
C GLU A 49 7.48 -25.01 -22.05
N LEU A 50 7.42 -26.08 -22.86
CA LEU A 50 7.10 -27.42 -22.39
C LEU A 50 8.15 -27.93 -21.40
N VAL A 51 9.44 -27.74 -21.69
CA VAL A 51 10.53 -28.09 -20.76
C VAL A 51 10.41 -27.30 -19.45
N CYS A 52 10.20 -25.98 -19.53
CA CYS A 52 9.95 -25.14 -18.35
C CYS A 52 8.74 -25.61 -17.55
N LEU A 53 7.63 -25.98 -18.21
CA LEU A 53 6.43 -26.49 -17.57
C LEU A 53 6.70 -27.80 -16.82
N ILE A 54 7.40 -28.74 -17.45
CA ILE A 54 7.79 -30.02 -16.82
C ILE A 54 8.68 -29.75 -15.61
N LEU A 55 9.70 -28.92 -15.75
CA LEU A 55 10.62 -28.57 -14.65
C LEU A 55 9.88 -27.89 -13.49
N CYS A 56 9.02 -26.92 -13.77
CA CYS A 56 8.18 -26.26 -12.76
C CYS A 56 7.24 -27.26 -12.08
N SER A 57 6.64 -28.18 -12.84
CA SER A 57 5.73 -29.19 -12.28
C SER A 57 6.47 -30.15 -11.36
N VAL A 58 7.62 -30.66 -11.79
CA VAL A 58 8.48 -31.52 -10.96
C VAL A 58 8.90 -30.78 -9.69
N PHE A 59 9.33 -29.51 -9.82
CA PHE A 59 9.69 -28.69 -8.67
C PHE A 59 8.53 -28.54 -7.68
N LEU A 60 7.32 -28.22 -8.14
CA LEU A 60 6.15 -28.06 -7.28
C LEU A 60 5.72 -29.38 -6.62
N ILE A 61 5.81 -30.51 -7.32
CA ILE A 61 5.54 -31.84 -6.76
C ILE A 61 6.53 -32.19 -5.66
N VAL A 62 7.84 -32.02 -5.93
CA VAL A 62 8.89 -32.27 -4.92
C VAL A 62 8.69 -31.36 -3.71
N TRP A 63 8.39 -30.08 -3.94
CA TRP A 63 8.12 -29.12 -2.87
C TRP A 63 6.92 -29.54 -2.01
N ALA A 64 5.82 -29.99 -2.62
CA ALA A 64 4.62 -30.44 -1.91
C ALA A 64 4.85 -31.72 -1.09
N ILE A 65 5.77 -32.61 -1.53
CA ILE A 65 6.15 -33.82 -0.79
C ILE A 65 7.05 -33.48 0.40
N VAL A 66 8.04 -32.60 0.19
CA VAL A 66 9.04 -32.23 1.21
C VAL A 66 8.44 -31.36 2.31
N LEU A 67 7.60 -30.39 1.95
CA LEU A 67 6.95 -29.46 2.88
C LEU A 67 5.46 -29.77 2.98
N LYS A 68 5.12 -30.67 3.90
CA LYS A 68 3.72 -30.97 4.21
C LYS A 68 3.04 -29.72 4.80
N ALA A 69 1.96 -29.30 4.17
CA ALA A 69 1.12 -28.24 4.73
C ALA A 69 0.56 -28.71 6.08
N PRO A 70 0.66 -27.89 7.15
CA PRO A 70 0.01 -28.20 8.41
C PRO A 70 -1.50 -28.18 8.17
N LEU A 71 -2.14 -29.35 8.25
CA LEU A 71 -3.60 -29.45 8.17
C LEU A 71 -4.18 -29.10 9.54
N GLU A 72 -5.01 -28.06 9.58
CA GLU A 72 -5.76 -27.68 10.77
C GLU A 72 -6.93 -28.66 11.02
N PRO A 73 -7.40 -28.79 12.27
CA PRO A 73 -8.59 -29.59 12.57
C PRO A 73 -9.83 -29.06 11.82
N PRO A 74 -10.89 -29.88 11.67
CA PRO A 74 -12.13 -29.45 11.06
C PRO A 74 -12.67 -28.17 11.69
N ALA A 75 -13.27 -27.32 10.86
CA ALA A 75 -13.77 -26.01 11.28
C ALA A 75 -14.72 -26.14 12.49
N ASN A 76 -14.43 -25.39 13.55
CA ASN A 76 -15.24 -25.32 14.74
C ASN A 76 -15.82 -23.90 14.91
N PRO A 77 -17.14 -23.71 14.76
CA PRO A 77 -17.78 -22.40 14.93
C PRO A 77 -17.63 -21.79 16.33
N THR A 78 -17.34 -22.61 17.35
CA THR A 78 -17.21 -22.17 18.74
C THR A 78 -15.80 -21.76 19.12
N ASN A 79 -14.79 -22.00 18.26
CA ASN A 79 -13.40 -21.67 18.53
C ASN A 79 -12.77 -20.95 17.34
N ILE A 80 -12.42 -19.68 17.55
CA ILE A 80 -11.72 -18.87 16.54
C ILE A 80 -10.22 -18.96 16.84
N PRO A 81 -9.39 -19.46 15.90
CA PRO A 81 -7.95 -19.55 16.13
C PRO A 81 -7.35 -18.16 16.34
N ASN A 82 -6.41 -18.07 17.29
CA ASN A 82 -5.71 -16.83 17.61
C ASN A 82 -4.18 -17.05 17.53
N PRO A 83 -3.47 -16.40 16.60
CA PRO A 83 -3.95 -15.47 15.58
C PRO A 83 -4.60 -16.17 14.38
N SER A 84 -5.68 -15.60 13.84
CA SER A 84 -6.25 -16.02 12.56
C SER A 84 -5.53 -15.27 11.43
N LYS A 85 -4.54 -15.93 10.81
CA LYS A 85 -3.77 -15.37 9.69
C LYS A 85 -4.37 -15.81 8.35
N ALA A 86 -4.62 -14.85 7.47
CA ALA A 86 -5.00 -15.13 6.09
C ALA A 86 -3.85 -15.76 5.30
N PRO A 87 -4.12 -16.37 4.14
CA PRO A 87 -3.09 -16.77 3.19
C PRO A 87 -2.14 -15.61 2.88
N TRP A 88 -0.86 -15.92 2.65
CA TRP A 88 0.20 -14.91 2.58
C TRP A 88 -0.01 -13.82 1.52
N TYR A 89 -0.69 -14.13 0.41
CA TYR A 89 -1.02 -13.17 -0.65
C TYR A 89 -2.14 -12.19 -0.26
N PHE A 90 -2.87 -12.45 0.82
CA PHE A 90 -3.84 -11.54 1.42
C PHE A 90 -3.33 -10.88 2.71
N LEU A 91 -2.20 -11.30 3.27
CA LEU A 91 -1.69 -10.77 4.55
C LEU A 91 -1.44 -9.26 4.51
N GLY A 92 -1.01 -8.72 3.37
CA GLY A 92 -0.85 -7.27 3.22
C GLY A 92 -2.17 -6.52 3.38
N LEU A 93 -3.26 -7.05 2.80
CA LEU A 93 -4.60 -6.49 2.97
C LEU A 93 -5.15 -6.70 4.39
N GLN A 94 -4.85 -7.85 5.00
CA GLN A 94 -5.22 -8.10 6.39
C GLN A 94 -4.52 -7.13 7.34
N GLU A 95 -3.26 -6.79 7.09
CA GLU A 95 -2.53 -5.80 7.86
C GLU A 95 -3.16 -4.40 7.74
N LEU A 96 -3.75 -4.05 6.59
CA LEU A 96 -4.49 -2.78 6.42
C LEU A 96 -5.73 -2.68 7.32
N LEU A 97 -6.33 -3.80 7.75
CA LEU A 97 -7.49 -3.82 8.64
C LEU A 97 -7.18 -3.31 10.05
N VAL A 98 -5.91 -3.23 10.43
CA VAL A 98 -5.50 -2.61 11.70
C VAL A 98 -5.64 -1.09 11.64
N TYR A 99 -5.45 -0.53 10.45
CA TYR A 99 -5.41 0.92 10.25
C TYR A 99 -6.72 1.44 9.70
N PHE A 100 -7.43 0.68 8.87
CA PHE A 100 -8.64 1.13 8.20
C PHE A 100 -9.82 0.21 8.47
N ASP A 101 -11.03 0.78 8.40
CA ASP A 101 -12.25 -0.01 8.48
C ASP A 101 -12.35 -1.01 7.31
N PRO A 102 -13.08 -2.13 7.49
CA PRO A 102 -13.08 -3.24 6.53
C PRO A 102 -13.43 -2.86 5.09
N TRP A 103 -14.31 -1.88 4.88
CA TRP A 103 -14.71 -1.46 3.54
C TRP A 103 -13.60 -0.66 2.83
N ILE A 104 -12.80 0.14 3.57
CA ILE A 104 -11.67 0.88 3.01
C ILE A 104 -10.54 -0.10 2.66
N ALA A 105 -10.15 -0.93 3.63
CA ALA A 105 -9.05 -1.89 3.46
C ALA A 105 -9.38 -3.01 2.47
N GLY A 106 -10.61 -3.52 2.49
CA GLY A 106 -11.02 -4.71 1.72
C GLY A 106 -11.62 -4.42 0.35
N VAL A 107 -12.19 -3.22 0.13
CA VAL A 107 -12.89 -2.90 -1.13
C VAL A 107 -12.29 -1.67 -1.81
N LEU A 108 -12.26 -0.53 -1.12
CA LEU A 108 -11.83 0.74 -1.72
C LEU A 108 -10.37 0.71 -2.16
N LEU A 109 -9.43 0.38 -1.26
CA LEU A 109 -8.00 0.39 -1.57
C LEU A 109 -7.62 -0.63 -2.65
N PRO A 110 -8.08 -1.91 -2.61
CA PRO A 110 -7.85 -2.85 -3.71
C PRO A 110 -8.44 -2.36 -5.04
N GLY A 111 -9.64 -1.78 -5.02
CA GLY A 111 -10.26 -1.19 -6.21
C GLY A 111 -9.44 -0.05 -6.80
N LEU A 112 -8.92 0.84 -5.94
CA LEU A 112 -8.05 1.94 -6.36
C LEU A 112 -6.70 1.45 -6.92
N ILE A 113 -6.15 0.34 -6.41
CA ILE A 113 -4.95 -0.28 -6.99
C ILE A 113 -5.22 -0.72 -8.43
N ILE A 114 -6.34 -1.42 -8.67
CA ILE A 114 -6.72 -1.88 -10.02
C ILE A 114 -6.95 -0.68 -10.95
N VAL A 115 -7.74 0.30 -10.52
CA VAL A 115 -7.97 1.54 -11.28
C VAL A 115 -6.66 2.26 -11.56
N GLY A 116 -5.75 2.30 -10.58
CA GLY A 116 -4.43 2.89 -10.74
C GLY A 116 -3.61 2.21 -11.83
N LEU A 117 -3.55 0.87 -11.82
CA LEU A 117 -2.85 0.10 -12.85
C LEU A 117 -3.44 0.32 -14.26
N ILE A 118 -4.76 0.41 -14.38
CA ILE A 118 -5.44 0.75 -15.64
C ILE A 118 -5.11 2.20 -16.06
N ALA A 119 -5.03 3.12 -15.11
CA ALA A 119 -4.80 4.55 -15.37
C ALA A 119 -3.35 4.88 -15.75
N LEU A 120 -2.36 4.07 -15.35
CA LEU A 120 -0.93 4.31 -15.60
C LEU A 120 -0.60 4.71 -17.06
N PRO A 121 -1.00 3.95 -18.11
CA PRO A 121 -0.69 4.31 -19.49
C PRO A 121 -1.37 5.62 -19.96
N TYR A 122 -2.45 6.04 -19.31
CA TYR A 122 -3.14 7.29 -19.66
C TYR A 122 -2.55 8.51 -18.96
N ILE A 123 -1.95 8.31 -17.78
CA ILE A 123 -1.29 9.36 -16.99
C ILE A 123 0.14 9.59 -17.50
N ASP A 124 0.92 8.53 -17.71
CA ASP A 124 2.30 8.61 -18.21
C ASP A 124 2.34 8.54 -19.75
N LYS A 125 2.56 9.70 -20.38
CA LYS A 125 2.69 9.84 -21.84
C LYS A 125 4.12 9.73 -22.35
N ASN A 126 5.11 9.48 -21.49
CA ASN A 126 6.50 9.44 -21.93
C ASN A 126 6.72 8.23 -22.86
N PRO A 127 7.13 8.41 -24.12
CA PRO A 127 7.37 7.29 -25.03
C PRO A 127 8.70 6.57 -24.75
N ARG A 128 9.64 7.23 -24.05
CA ARG A 128 10.96 6.67 -23.71
C ARG A 128 10.82 5.56 -22.68
N GLY A 129 11.73 4.60 -22.65
CA GLY A 129 11.69 3.47 -21.72
C GLY A 129 10.57 2.47 -22.00
N ASN A 130 10.04 2.44 -23.23
CA ASN A 130 9.08 1.43 -23.67
C ASN A 130 9.81 0.29 -24.37
N GLY A 131 9.69 -0.92 -23.84
CA GLY A 131 10.32 -2.12 -24.43
C GLY A 131 11.79 -2.36 -24.06
N TYR A 132 12.37 -1.55 -23.17
CA TYR A 132 13.73 -1.77 -22.62
C TYR A 132 13.80 -1.28 -21.17
N TYR A 133 14.76 -1.82 -20.42
CA TYR A 133 14.97 -1.42 -19.03
C TYR A 133 15.74 -0.11 -18.94
N THR A 134 15.19 0.89 -18.25
CA THR A 134 15.85 2.16 -17.92
C THR A 134 15.28 2.70 -16.61
N PHE A 135 16.13 3.28 -15.76
CA PHE A 135 15.68 4.01 -14.58
C PHE A 135 15.75 5.52 -14.83
N LYS A 136 16.79 6.00 -15.52
CA LYS A 136 17.05 7.44 -15.68
C LYS A 136 15.95 8.16 -16.45
N GLU A 137 15.32 7.52 -17.42
CA GLU A 137 14.29 8.15 -18.25
C GLU A 137 12.91 8.22 -17.59
N ARG A 138 12.63 7.38 -16.58
CA ARG A 138 11.33 7.26 -15.90
C ARG A 138 11.42 7.22 -14.37
N ARG A 139 12.43 7.89 -13.79
CA ARG A 139 12.74 7.86 -12.34
C ARG A 139 11.51 8.05 -11.47
N PHE A 140 10.66 9.03 -11.79
CA PHE A 140 9.47 9.35 -10.99
C PHE A 140 8.45 8.20 -10.98
N VAL A 141 8.05 7.73 -12.15
CA VAL A 141 7.02 6.67 -12.30
C VAL A 141 7.50 5.36 -11.68
N ILE A 142 8.76 4.97 -11.94
CA ILE A 142 9.34 3.76 -11.37
C ILE A 142 9.46 3.87 -9.85
N SER A 143 9.87 5.02 -9.30
CA SER A 143 9.98 5.22 -7.85
C SER A 143 8.62 5.13 -7.16
N VAL A 144 7.58 5.75 -7.75
CA VAL A 144 6.20 5.68 -7.23
C VAL A 144 5.69 4.23 -7.27
N PHE A 145 5.88 3.53 -8.37
CA PHE A 145 5.48 2.13 -8.50
C PHE A 145 6.22 1.22 -7.51
N MET A 146 7.54 1.38 -7.36
CA MET A 146 8.33 0.63 -6.39
C MET A 146 7.97 0.94 -4.95
N PHE A 147 7.59 2.18 -4.64
CA PHE A 147 7.08 2.52 -3.32
C PHE A 147 5.77 1.78 -3.04
N GLY A 148 4.80 1.79 -3.97
CA GLY A 148 3.57 1.02 -3.82
C GLY A 148 3.82 -0.48 -3.74
N PHE A 149 4.67 -1.03 -4.62
CA PHE A 149 4.93 -2.46 -4.67
C PHE A 149 5.77 -2.97 -3.50
N ILE A 150 6.96 -2.41 -3.26
CA ILE A 150 7.88 -2.90 -2.23
C ILE A 150 7.41 -2.45 -0.84
N ILE A 151 7.17 -1.16 -0.65
CA ILE A 151 6.89 -0.61 0.68
C ILE A 151 5.43 -0.87 1.08
N MET A 152 4.46 -0.61 0.20
CA MET A 152 3.05 -0.83 0.58
C MET A 152 2.59 -2.28 0.44
N TRP A 153 3.10 -3.05 -0.52
CA TRP A 153 2.64 -4.42 -0.69
C TRP A 153 3.53 -5.43 0.05
N ILE A 154 4.80 -5.52 -0.32
CA ILE A 154 5.70 -6.56 0.21
C ILE A 154 6.00 -6.37 1.70
N VAL A 155 6.34 -5.15 2.14
CA VAL A 155 6.64 -4.92 3.56
C VAL A 155 5.42 -5.22 4.44
N LEU A 156 4.20 -4.85 4.04
CA LEU A 156 2.99 -5.19 4.82
C LEU A 156 2.79 -6.70 4.94
N ILE A 157 3.05 -7.46 3.87
CA ILE A 157 3.02 -8.93 3.93
C ILE A 157 4.06 -9.44 4.93
N VAL A 158 5.28 -8.89 4.92
CA VAL A 158 6.34 -9.29 5.87
C VAL A 158 5.93 -8.96 7.31
N LEU A 159 5.40 -7.77 7.57
CA LEU A 159 4.92 -7.37 8.90
C LEU A 159 3.82 -8.33 9.40
N GLY A 160 2.81 -8.60 8.57
CA GLY A 160 1.72 -9.52 8.90
C GLY A 160 2.17 -10.97 9.09
N THR A 161 3.16 -11.41 8.31
CA THR A 161 3.67 -12.79 8.40
C THR A 161 4.49 -13.00 9.66
N PHE A 162 5.49 -12.15 9.90
CA PHE A 162 6.54 -12.41 10.89
C PHE A 162 6.37 -11.65 12.21
N LEU A 163 5.82 -10.42 12.18
CA LEU A 163 5.77 -9.57 13.37
C LEU A 163 4.38 -9.55 14.05
N ARG A 164 3.33 -9.99 13.37
CA ARG A 164 1.99 -10.14 13.98
C ARG A 164 1.86 -11.47 14.71
N GLY A 165 1.58 -11.40 16.01
CA GLY A 165 1.35 -12.54 16.90
C GLY A 165 -0.07 -12.59 17.46
N PRO A 166 -0.28 -13.22 18.64
CA PRO A 166 -1.58 -13.31 19.30
C PRO A 166 -2.27 -11.96 19.46
N ASN A 167 -3.61 -11.94 19.33
CA ASN A 167 -4.46 -10.76 19.36
C ASN A 167 -4.10 -9.71 18.28
N TRP A 168 -3.43 -10.15 17.22
CA TRP A 168 -2.86 -9.31 16.18
C TRP A 168 -1.92 -8.23 16.73
N ASN A 169 -1.30 -8.45 17.89
CA ASN A 169 -0.32 -7.54 18.45
C ASN A 169 0.98 -7.59 17.65
N LEU A 170 1.69 -6.46 17.64
CA LEU A 170 3.02 -6.35 17.05
C LEU A 170 4.05 -6.85 18.07
N PHE A 171 4.85 -7.82 17.67
CA PHE A 171 5.98 -8.33 18.42
C PHE A 171 7.27 -7.97 17.69
N GLY A 172 8.22 -7.41 18.43
CA GLY A 172 9.53 -7.06 17.88
C GLY A 172 10.33 -8.29 17.45
N PRO A 173 11.41 -8.09 16.66
CA PRO A 173 12.36 -9.17 16.41
C PRO A 173 12.85 -9.75 17.75
N TYR A 174 12.77 -11.07 17.88
CA TYR A 174 13.16 -11.82 19.09
C TYR A 174 12.27 -11.63 20.34
N GLU A 175 11.14 -10.92 20.25
CA GLU A 175 10.16 -10.85 21.34
C GLU A 175 9.33 -12.14 21.37
N THR A 176 9.20 -12.75 22.55
CA THR A 176 8.38 -13.96 22.74
C THR A 176 6.90 -13.62 22.63
N TRP A 177 6.15 -14.44 21.90
CA TRP A 177 4.72 -14.26 21.73
C TRP A 177 3.98 -14.63 23.01
N ASP A 178 3.46 -13.62 23.72
CA ASP A 178 2.60 -13.79 24.89
C ASP A 178 1.12 -13.81 24.45
N PRO A 179 0.40 -14.94 24.61
CA PRO A 179 -1.03 -15.04 24.29
C PRO A 179 -1.93 -14.16 25.16
N HIS A 180 -1.47 -13.80 26.36
CA HIS A 180 -2.24 -13.03 27.34
C HIS A 180 -2.10 -11.53 27.17
N ARG A 181 -1.22 -11.07 26.28
CA ARG A 181 -1.08 -9.64 25.98
C ARG A 181 -2.39 -9.12 25.38
N PRO A 182 -3.08 -8.18 26.06
CA PRO A 182 -4.34 -7.66 25.56
C PRO A 182 -4.14 -6.97 24.21
N ALA A 183 -5.17 -6.99 23.37
CA ALA A 183 -5.16 -6.17 22.16
C ALA A 183 -4.97 -4.70 22.54
N ALA A 184 -4.19 -3.94 21.77
CA ALA A 184 -4.04 -2.50 21.95
C ALA A 184 -5.38 -1.77 21.67
N LEU A 185 -6.24 -1.69 22.70
CA LEU A 185 -7.58 -1.08 22.64
C LEU A 185 -7.57 0.43 22.80
N LEU A 186 -6.42 1.04 23.10
CA LEU A 186 -6.30 2.49 23.17
C LEU A 186 -6.50 3.07 21.77
N ASN A 187 -7.69 3.62 21.55
CA ASN A 187 -8.08 4.21 20.28
C ASN A 187 -8.31 5.69 20.54
N VAL A 188 -7.40 6.50 20.01
CA VAL A 188 -7.51 7.95 20.10
C VAL A 188 -8.02 8.46 18.75
N ASN A 189 -9.09 9.25 18.74
CA ASN A 189 -9.56 9.90 17.53
C ASN A 189 -8.96 11.29 17.40
N VAL A 190 -8.90 11.83 16.18
CA VAL A 190 -8.47 13.22 15.95
C VAL A 190 -9.37 14.21 16.70
N SER A 191 -10.67 13.92 16.81
CA SER A 191 -11.62 14.69 17.61
C SER A 191 -11.23 14.71 19.09
N ASP A 192 -10.79 13.60 19.67
CA ASP A 192 -10.32 13.54 21.06
C ASP A 192 -9.04 14.37 21.26
N ILE A 193 -8.10 14.31 20.30
CA ILE A 193 -6.86 15.10 20.36
C ILE A 193 -7.20 16.60 20.37
N PHE A 194 -8.09 17.03 19.47
CA PHE A 194 -8.40 18.45 19.33
C PHE A 194 -9.26 19.00 20.47
N TRP A 195 -10.31 18.28 20.86
CA TRP A 195 -11.29 18.76 21.85
C TRP A 195 -10.91 18.47 23.30
N VAL A 196 -9.99 17.53 23.56
CA VAL A 196 -9.59 17.15 24.92
C VAL A 196 -8.11 17.42 25.16
N VAL A 197 -7.21 16.86 24.34
CA VAL A 197 -5.77 16.87 24.64
C VAL A 197 -5.13 18.25 24.42
N ILE A 198 -5.46 18.95 23.33
CA ILE A 198 -4.95 20.30 23.06
C ILE A 198 -5.37 21.29 24.16
N PRO A 199 -6.67 21.46 24.47
CA PRO A 199 -7.09 22.43 25.48
C PRO A 199 -6.58 22.10 26.89
N GLU A 200 -6.43 20.82 27.23
CA GLU A 200 -5.83 20.41 28.50
C GLU A 200 -4.38 20.92 28.64
N LYS A 201 -3.63 20.98 27.53
CA LYS A 201 -2.24 21.47 27.52
C LYS A 201 -2.12 22.98 27.33
N THR A 202 -2.97 23.59 26.51
CA THR A 202 -2.82 25.00 26.11
C THR A 202 -3.73 25.95 26.87
N GLY A 203 -4.84 25.46 27.44
CA GLY A 203 -5.86 26.27 28.10
C GLY A 203 -6.70 27.14 27.16
N TRP A 204 -6.66 26.90 25.84
CA TRP A 204 -7.32 27.77 24.86
C TRP A 204 -8.85 27.66 24.82
N TRP A 205 -9.40 26.51 25.22
CA TRP A 205 -10.85 26.28 25.35
C TRP A 205 -11.11 25.21 26.43
N THR A 206 -12.38 25.00 26.78
CA THR A 206 -12.76 23.96 27.76
C THR A 206 -12.59 22.56 27.16
N PRO A 207 -11.85 21.65 27.83
CA PRO A 207 -11.78 20.26 27.40
C PRO A 207 -13.14 19.58 27.43
N GLY A 208 -13.52 18.93 26.34
CA GLY A 208 -14.78 18.17 26.26
C GLY A 208 -15.28 18.01 24.83
N LEU A 209 -15.83 16.83 24.53
CA LEU A 209 -16.39 16.56 23.21
C LEU A 209 -17.69 17.35 23.00
N PRO A 210 -17.88 17.99 21.83
CA PRO A 210 -19.11 18.71 21.52
C PRO A 210 -20.32 17.77 21.46
N THR A 211 -21.23 17.87 22.43
CA THR A 211 -22.49 17.08 22.45
C THR A 211 -23.69 17.85 21.91
N LYS A 212 -23.61 19.19 21.85
CA LYS A 212 -24.69 20.05 21.37
C LYS A 212 -24.41 20.52 19.94
N GLY A 213 -25.43 20.48 19.10
CA GLY A 213 -25.38 21.11 17.77
C GLY A 213 -25.34 22.62 17.88
N LEU A 214 -24.78 23.28 16.86
CA LEU A 214 -24.75 24.74 16.76
C LEU A 214 -25.63 25.15 15.59
N LEU A 215 -26.68 25.93 15.87
CA LEU A 215 -27.61 26.44 14.84
C LEU A 215 -28.27 25.27 14.08
N PHE A 216 -27.98 25.09 12.78
CA PHE A 216 -28.45 23.98 11.94
C PHE A 216 -27.42 22.85 11.77
N ILE A 217 -26.23 22.98 12.38
CA ILE A 217 -25.15 22.00 12.25
C ILE A 217 -25.29 20.98 13.38
N PRO A 218 -25.46 19.68 13.04
CA PRO A 218 -25.58 18.64 14.05
C PRO A 218 -24.27 18.45 14.82
N ALA A 219 -24.38 18.01 16.09
CA ALA A 219 -23.26 17.88 17.02
C ALA A 219 -22.11 17.00 16.47
N TYR A 220 -22.44 15.91 15.77
CA TYR A 220 -21.43 15.00 15.23
C TYR A 220 -20.51 15.66 14.20
N LEU A 221 -21.01 16.61 13.38
CA LEU A 221 -20.16 17.34 12.43
C LEU A 221 -19.21 18.30 13.13
N ILE A 222 -19.62 18.90 14.24
CA ILE A 222 -18.77 19.80 15.03
C ILE A 222 -17.68 18.99 15.73
N ARG A 223 -18.07 17.86 16.33
CA ARG A 223 -17.14 16.91 16.96
C ARG A 223 -16.04 16.47 15.97
N GLU A 224 -16.45 16.06 14.78
CA GLU A 224 -15.53 15.54 13.75
C GLU A 224 -14.96 16.62 12.81
N ALA A 225 -15.30 17.90 13.02
CA ALA A 225 -14.83 19.00 12.17
C ALA A 225 -13.30 19.06 12.00
N PRO A 226 -12.47 18.86 13.05
CA PRO A 226 -11.01 18.86 12.88
C PRO A 226 -10.55 17.77 11.91
N GLY A 227 -11.13 16.58 12.00
CA GLY A 227 -10.87 15.46 11.10
C GLY A 227 -11.30 15.75 9.67
N LEU A 228 -12.51 16.28 9.48
CA LEU A 228 -13.06 16.65 8.17
C LEU A 228 -12.23 17.75 7.50
N ILE A 229 -11.79 18.76 8.25
CA ILE A 229 -10.93 19.83 7.76
C ILE A 229 -9.57 19.27 7.36
N LEU A 230 -8.97 18.38 8.15
CA LEU A 230 -7.70 17.74 7.80
C LEU A 230 -7.81 16.90 6.52
N LEU A 231 -8.86 16.08 6.40
CA LEU A 231 -9.09 15.28 5.20
C LEU A 231 -9.41 16.16 3.98
N GLY A 232 -10.24 17.19 4.14
CA GLY A 232 -10.54 18.14 3.06
C GLY A 232 -9.31 18.95 2.64
N GLY A 233 -8.48 19.37 3.60
CA GLY A 233 -7.20 20.00 3.34
C GLY A 233 -6.25 19.07 2.57
N TYR A 234 -6.18 17.80 2.98
CA TYR A 234 -5.37 16.78 2.33
C TYR A 234 -5.87 16.49 0.91
N PHE A 235 -7.13 16.10 0.73
CA PHE A 235 -7.62 15.67 -0.58
C PHE A 235 -7.87 16.82 -1.56
N CYS A 236 -8.25 18.01 -1.10
CA CYS A 236 -8.69 19.10 -1.98
C CYS A 236 -7.72 20.29 -2.02
N VAL A 237 -7.14 20.71 -0.90
CA VAL A 237 -6.28 21.92 -0.85
C VAL A 237 -4.84 21.60 -1.24
N LEU A 238 -4.27 20.53 -0.69
CA LEU A 238 -2.91 20.08 -0.97
C LEU A 238 -2.61 19.89 -2.47
N PRO A 239 -3.46 19.25 -3.32
CA PRO A 239 -3.15 19.14 -4.74
C PRO A 239 -3.08 20.49 -5.44
N VAL A 240 -3.93 21.44 -5.07
CA VAL A 240 -3.90 22.79 -5.66
C VAL A 240 -2.60 23.50 -5.29
N LEU A 241 -2.14 23.34 -4.04
CA LEU A 241 -0.86 23.88 -3.60
C LEU A 241 0.32 23.21 -4.30
N LEU A 242 0.34 21.88 -4.40
CA LEU A 242 1.40 21.12 -5.07
C LEU A 242 1.47 21.44 -6.56
N ALA A 243 0.33 21.58 -7.24
CA ALA A 243 0.28 21.98 -8.65
C ALA A 243 0.89 23.36 -8.89
N LYS A 244 0.77 24.29 -7.93
CA LYS A 244 1.35 25.64 -8.04
C LYS A 244 2.83 25.70 -7.63
N THR A 245 3.29 24.81 -6.75
CA THR A 245 4.62 24.85 -6.14
C THR A 245 5.56 23.78 -6.71
N VAL A 246 5.52 22.56 -6.15
CA VAL A 246 6.49 21.48 -6.40
C VAL A 246 6.24 20.77 -7.74
N TRP A 247 4.98 20.56 -8.10
CA TRP A 247 4.56 19.77 -9.25
C TRP A 247 4.09 20.61 -10.44
N LYS A 248 4.49 21.89 -10.50
CA LYS A 248 4.12 22.80 -11.60
C LYS A 248 4.45 22.24 -12.98
N ARG A 249 5.61 21.61 -13.13
CA ARG A 249 6.04 20.97 -14.40
C ARG A 249 5.19 19.74 -14.73
N LEU A 250 4.93 18.87 -13.75
CA LEU A 250 4.10 17.68 -13.92
C LEU A 250 2.67 18.08 -14.33
N TYR A 251 2.07 19.04 -13.61
CA TYR A 251 0.74 19.57 -13.89
C TYR A 251 0.62 20.13 -15.31
N ALA A 252 1.62 20.91 -15.74
CA ALA A 252 1.65 21.48 -17.10
C ALA A 252 1.73 20.40 -18.19
N GLN A 253 2.37 19.26 -17.93
CA GLN A 253 2.53 18.17 -18.90
C GLN A 253 1.28 17.28 -19.03
N ILE A 254 0.65 16.92 -17.90
CA ILE A 254 -0.46 15.95 -17.91
C ILE A 254 -1.84 16.59 -18.01
N GLY A 255 -1.99 17.86 -17.61
CA GLY A 255 -3.24 18.60 -17.59
C GLY A 255 -4.15 18.28 -16.40
N LEU A 256 -5.24 19.05 -16.24
CA LEU A 256 -6.10 19.02 -15.05
C LEU A 256 -6.71 17.65 -14.76
N MET A 257 -7.43 17.05 -15.72
CA MET A 257 -8.19 15.82 -15.48
C MET A 257 -7.28 14.66 -15.04
N ARG A 258 -6.13 14.51 -15.68
CA ARG A 258 -5.16 13.46 -15.33
C ARG A 258 -4.46 13.75 -14.02
N TYR A 259 -4.18 15.03 -13.74
CA TYR A 259 -3.63 15.44 -12.46
C TYR A 259 -4.58 15.12 -11.31
N VAL A 260 -5.88 15.33 -11.48
CA VAL A 260 -6.89 14.97 -10.47
C VAL A 260 -6.91 13.46 -10.24
N VAL A 261 -6.97 12.64 -11.30
CA VAL A 261 -6.93 11.18 -11.17
C VAL A 261 -5.63 10.72 -10.51
N PHE A 262 -4.49 11.23 -10.97
CA PHE A 262 -3.18 10.97 -10.39
C PHE A 262 -3.16 11.32 -8.90
N TRP A 263 -3.68 12.50 -8.52
CA TRP A 263 -3.72 12.94 -7.14
C TRP A 263 -4.60 12.05 -6.26
N VAL A 264 -5.80 11.70 -6.72
CA VAL A 264 -6.70 10.82 -5.96
C VAL A 264 -6.02 9.47 -5.70
N LEU A 265 -5.38 8.88 -6.71
CA LEU A 265 -4.66 7.62 -6.53
C LEU A 265 -3.46 7.76 -5.58
N MET A 266 -2.65 8.82 -5.75
CA MET A 266 -1.48 9.08 -4.93
C MET A 266 -1.82 9.40 -3.48
N SER A 267 -2.87 10.18 -3.23
CA SER A 267 -3.31 10.55 -1.89
C SER A 267 -3.80 9.32 -1.12
N TRP A 268 -4.57 8.42 -1.74
CA TRP A 268 -4.93 7.14 -1.12
C TRP A 268 -3.74 6.21 -0.91
N MET A 269 -2.73 6.25 -1.78
CA MET A 269 -1.50 5.49 -1.52
C MET A 269 -0.70 6.06 -0.34
N PHE A 270 -0.61 7.38 -0.20
CA PHE A 270 0.14 8.03 0.88
C PHE A 270 -0.61 8.11 2.21
N ILE A 271 -1.94 8.09 2.22
CA ILE A 271 -2.71 8.08 3.48
C ILE A 271 -2.44 6.81 4.28
N VAL A 272 -2.13 5.69 3.61
CA VAL A 272 -1.78 4.41 4.26
C VAL A 272 -0.58 4.55 5.20
N PRO A 273 0.64 4.88 4.73
CA PRO A 273 1.79 5.02 5.63
C PRO A 273 1.63 6.16 6.62
N ILE A 274 0.96 7.25 6.24
CA ILE A 274 0.65 8.35 7.18
C ILE A 274 -0.18 7.80 8.34
N LYS A 275 -1.25 7.05 8.05
CA LYS A 275 -2.11 6.47 9.08
C LYS A 275 -1.38 5.42 9.92
N MET A 276 -0.51 4.62 9.32
CA MET A 276 0.34 3.67 10.06
C MET A 276 1.25 4.39 11.06
N LEU A 277 1.93 5.45 10.63
CA LEU A 277 2.81 6.24 11.50
C LEU A 277 2.02 6.89 12.64
N LEU A 278 0.86 7.46 12.35
CA LEU A 278 -0.01 8.05 13.37
C LEU A 278 -0.55 7.01 14.37
N ARG A 279 -0.86 5.80 13.88
CA ARG A 279 -1.26 4.68 14.74
C ARG A 279 -0.13 4.26 15.67
N TRP A 280 1.11 4.16 15.17
CA TRP A 280 2.25 3.75 15.99
C TRP A 280 2.72 4.84 16.96
N ALA A 281 2.70 6.10 16.55
CA ALA A 281 3.19 7.21 17.38
C ALA A 281 2.18 7.69 18.42
N MET A 282 0.89 7.68 18.10
CA MET A 282 -0.16 8.32 18.92
C MET A 282 -1.36 7.41 19.21
N ASN A 283 -1.32 6.12 18.82
CA ASN A 283 -2.48 5.22 18.91
C ASN A 283 -3.73 5.77 18.21
N MET A 284 -3.53 6.60 17.18
CA MET A 284 -4.63 7.23 16.46
C MET A 284 -5.41 6.18 15.66
N LYS A 285 -6.73 6.10 15.84
CA LYS A 285 -7.57 5.14 15.10
C LYS A 285 -8.29 5.79 13.92
N TYR A 286 -9.00 6.88 14.17
CA TYR A 286 -9.83 7.54 13.17
C TYR A 286 -9.45 9.00 12.98
N PHE A 287 -9.36 9.41 11.70
CA PHE A 287 -9.38 10.81 11.31
C PHE A 287 -10.76 11.38 11.53
N VAL A 288 -11.80 10.63 11.13
CA VAL A 288 -13.21 10.98 11.28
C VAL A 288 -13.93 9.73 11.76
N ALA A 289 -14.72 9.85 12.83
CA ALA A 289 -15.56 8.78 13.37
C ALA A 289 -17.02 9.25 13.47
N ILE A 290 -17.80 9.02 12.42
CA ILE A 290 -19.23 9.31 12.39
C ILE A 290 -19.99 7.99 12.58
N THR A 291 -20.27 7.70 13.85
CA THR A 291 -20.99 6.50 14.30
C THR A 291 -22.39 6.37 13.71
N GLU A 292 -23.05 7.49 13.44
CA GLU A 292 -24.43 7.59 12.95
C GLU A 292 -24.58 7.07 11.51
N TRP A 293 -23.51 7.16 10.72
CA TRP A 293 -23.47 6.74 9.31
C TRP A 293 -22.50 5.59 9.07
N PHE A 294 -21.95 4.99 10.14
CA PHE A 294 -20.86 4.01 10.07
C PHE A 294 -19.68 4.48 9.19
N LEU A 295 -19.44 5.80 9.14
CA LEU A 295 -18.40 6.40 8.33
C LEU A 295 -17.19 6.68 9.23
N ASN A 296 -16.22 5.77 9.20
CA ASN A 296 -14.94 5.96 9.88
C ASN A 296 -13.79 5.89 8.87
N VAL A 297 -12.92 6.90 8.91
CA VAL A 297 -11.80 7.09 7.97
C VAL A 297 -10.46 7.12 8.68
#